data_AF-A0AA37RR45-F1
#
_entry.id   AF-A0AA37RR45-F1
#
_cell.length_a   1.000
_cell.length_b   1.000
_cell.length_c   1.000
_cell.angle_alpha   90.00
_cell.angle_beta   90.00
_cell.angle_gamma   90.00
#
_symmetry.space_group_name_H-M   'P 1'
#
loop_
_entity.id
_entity.type
_entity.pdbx_description
1 polymer ?
#
loop_
_entity_poly.entity_id
_entity_poly.type
_entity_poly.pdbx_seq_one_letter_code
_entity_poly.pdbx_strand_id
1 'polypeptide(L)'
;MVSATHSEASEYVSGFALEVLDELWIRIMESRLALQALAGEADLNFDELDGDLQAVQGSAREAFEAASLVHQGAPLDAPWAGGPSRPRAIFARHSAAVRQGAHKVTPSSTLAGQLERSLWQLPIRAEAEDAPDRPKCTATVRSTGDNCVSAAIHLGGGVFGTQCYSHASTAEREQYKIHHKALNNERSHAHAALLDRQREAGVTVIEIWLQHRETRPQPMGDGASPV
;
A
#
# COMPACT_ATOMS: atom_id res chain seq x y z
N MET A 1 29.72 -42.97 15.05
CA MET A 1 28.50 -42.50 14.38
C MET A 1 27.48 -42.18 15.45
N VAL A 2 27.38 -40.92 15.83
CA VAL A 2 26.33 -40.42 16.73
C VAL A 2 25.62 -39.35 15.93
N SER A 3 24.38 -39.66 15.52
CA SER A 3 23.50 -38.73 14.83
C SER A 3 23.27 -37.53 15.73
N ALA A 4 23.84 -36.39 15.37
CA ALA A 4 23.41 -35.11 15.90
C ALA A 4 22.04 -34.82 15.29
N THR A 5 21.01 -34.91 16.11
CA THR A 5 19.69 -34.36 15.85
C THR A 5 19.84 -32.87 15.57
N HIS A 6 19.85 -32.48 14.29
CA HIS A 6 19.54 -31.11 13.91
C HIS A 6 18.12 -30.83 14.40
N SER A 7 18.00 -30.10 15.50
CA SER A 7 16.75 -29.44 15.84
C SER A 7 16.48 -28.46 14.70
N GLU A 8 15.58 -28.81 13.79
CA GLU A 8 14.96 -27.88 12.86
C GLU A 8 14.25 -26.83 13.72
N ALA A 9 14.94 -25.74 14.03
CA ALA A 9 14.32 -24.61 14.68
C ALA A 9 13.32 -24.02 13.68
N SER A 10 12.06 -24.46 13.77
CA SER A 10 10.97 -23.82 13.05
C SER A 10 10.98 -22.34 13.43
N GLU A 11 10.98 -21.47 12.43
CA GLU A 11 10.90 -20.04 12.67
C GLU A 11 9.68 -19.72 13.55
N TYR A 12 9.88 -18.87 14.56
CA TYR A 12 8.85 -18.54 15.55
C TYR A 12 8.69 -17.04 15.66
N VAL A 13 7.44 -16.59 15.67
CA VAL A 13 7.04 -15.20 15.90
C VAL A 13 5.98 -15.20 16.99
N SER A 14 6.18 -14.41 18.04
CA SER A 14 5.21 -14.24 19.12
C SER A 14 4.12 -13.24 18.74
N GLY A 15 2.96 -13.31 19.39
CA GLY A 15 1.90 -12.29 19.23
C GLY A 15 2.39 -10.89 19.61
N PHE A 16 3.19 -10.78 20.69
CA PHE A 16 3.83 -9.52 21.08
C PHE A 16 4.71 -8.92 19.97
N ALA A 17 5.46 -9.75 19.23
CA ALA A 17 6.26 -9.25 18.11
C ALA A 17 5.38 -8.67 16.99
N LEU A 18 4.20 -9.24 16.74
CA LEU A 18 3.24 -8.68 15.78
C LEU A 18 2.69 -7.34 16.24
N GLU A 19 2.30 -7.23 17.52
CA GLU A 19 1.79 -5.97 18.09
C GLU A 19 2.84 -4.85 17.97
N VAL A 20 4.11 -5.15 18.29
CA VAL A 20 5.20 -4.18 18.17
C VAL A 20 5.47 -3.79 16.71
N LEU A 21 5.41 -4.74 15.77
CA LEU A 21 5.60 -4.44 14.35
C LEU A 21 4.44 -3.61 13.77
N ASP A 22 3.20 -3.88 14.19
CA ASP A 22 2.02 -3.09 13.79
C ASP A 22 2.13 -1.66 14.33
N GLU A 23 2.49 -1.50 15.60
CA GLU A 23 2.71 -0.20 16.22
C GLU A 23 3.87 0.56 15.57
N LEU A 24 4.98 -0.12 15.27
CA LEU A 24 6.12 0.51 14.58
C LEU A 24 5.70 1.06 13.21
N TRP A 25 4.90 0.30 12.46
CA TRP A 25 4.35 0.75 11.19
C TRP A 25 3.46 1.99 11.38
N ILE A 26 2.60 2.02 12.41
CA ILE A 26 1.82 3.21 12.77
C ILE A 26 2.73 4.41 13.05
N ARG A 27 3.80 4.25 13.84
CA ARG A 27 4.72 5.35 14.17
C ARG A 27 5.48 5.90 12.96
N ILE A 28 5.81 5.05 12.00
CA ILE A 28 6.41 5.50 10.73
C ILE A 28 5.38 6.30 9.92
N MET A 29 4.13 5.83 9.84
CA MET A 29 3.05 6.58 9.19
C MET A 29 2.78 7.93 9.85
N GLU A 30 2.72 7.98 11.18
CA GLU A 30 2.60 9.22 11.95
C GLU A 30 3.75 10.19 11.63
N SER A 31 4.98 9.68 11.50
CA SER A 31 6.14 10.50 11.14
C SER A 31 6.01 11.16 9.78
N ARG A 32 5.47 10.42 8.80
CA ARG A 32 5.19 10.98 7.47
C ARG A 32 4.09 12.03 7.49
N LEU A 33 2.99 11.76 8.20
CA LEU A 33 1.89 12.71 8.35
C LEU A 33 2.36 14.02 9.03
N ALA A 34 3.19 13.90 10.07
CA ALA A 34 3.77 15.06 10.74
C ALA A 34 4.66 15.87 9.78
N LEU A 35 5.53 15.24 8.98
CA LEU A 35 6.34 15.96 7.99
C LEU A 35 5.50 16.67 6.94
N GLN A 36 4.44 16.02 6.45
CA GLN A 36 3.52 16.62 5.47
C GLN A 36 2.78 17.84 6.03
N ALA A 37 2.39 17.81 7.30
CA ALA A 37 1.78 18.96 7.97
C ALA A 37 2.80 20.08 8.24
N LEU A 38 4.06 19.74 8.54
CA LEU A 38 5.14 20.71 8.78
C LEU A 38 5.54 21.50 7.54
N ALA A 39 5.30 20.99 6.33
CA ALA A 39 5.62 21.70 5.09
C ALA A 39 4.91 23.08 4.97
N GLY A 40 3.82 23.31 5.72
CA GLY A 40 3.17 24.62 5.81
C GLY A 40 3.77 25.57 6.86
N GLU A 41 4.58 25.04 7.79
CA GLU A 41 5.13 25.76 8.96
C GLU A 41 6.62 26.08 8.82
N ALA A 42 7.31 25.45 7.87
CA ALA A 42 8.72 25.66 7.60
C ALA A 42 8.98 25.80 6.09
N ASP A 43 9.80 26.77 5.70
CA ASP A 43 10.28 26.94 4.32
C ASP A 43 11.42 25.96 4.02
N LEU A 44 11.13 24.66 4.12
CA LEU A 44 12.06 23.56 3.91
C LEU A 44 11.42 22.51 3.00
N ASN A 45 12.23 21.94 2.10
CA ASN A 45 11.81 20.79 1.32
C ASN A 45 12.07 19.49 2.11
N PHE A 46 10.99 18.75 2.42
CA PHE A 46 11.04 17.47 3.13
C PHE A 46 10.89 16.23 2.22
N ASP A 47 10.88 16.39 0.89
CA ASP A 47 10.62 15.32 -0.07
C ASP A 47 11.56 14.11 0.09
N GLU A 48 12.86 14.37 0.28
CA GLU A 48 13.85 13.29 0.47
C GLU A 48 13.57 12.50 1.76
N LEU A 49 13.27 13.20 2.85
CA LEU A 49 12.97 12.57 4.13
C LEU A 49 11.63 11.81 4.11
N ASP A 50 10.60 12.33 3.44
CA ASP A 50 9.35 11.58 3.25
C ASP A 50 9.58 10.33 2.38
N GLY A 51 10.42 10.43 1.35
CA GLY A 51 10.81 9.29 0.51
C GLY A 51 11.50 8.18 1.31
N ASP A 52 12.43 8.55 2.19
CA ASP A 52 13.10 7.60 3.08
C ASP A 52 12.11 6.95 4.05
N LEU A 53 11.22 7.73 4.67
CA LEU A 53 10.19 7.19 5.56
C LEU A 53 9.19 6.31 4.82
N GLN A 54 8.86 6.61 3.56
CA GLN A 54 8.02 5.74 2.73
C GLN A 54 8.68 4.39 2.49
N ALA A 55 9.99 4.36 2.23
CA ALA A 55 10.74 3.12 2.06
C ALA A 55 10.78 2.31 3.37
N VAL A 56 10.96 2.98 4.51
CA VAL A 56 10.91 2.37 5.84
C VAL A 56 9.51 1.85 6.16
N GLN A 57 8.45 2.58 5.82
CA GLN A 57 7.05 2.13 5.95
C GLN A 57 6.80 0.84 5.16
N GLY A 58 7.25 0.80 3.89
CA GLY A 58 7.14 -0.40 3.07
C GLY A 58 7.87 -1.60 3.67
N SER A 59 9.04 -1.36 4.28
CA SER A 59 9.83 -2.39 4.95
C SER A 59 9.18 -2.86 6.26
N ALA A 60 8.56 -1.96 7.03
CA ALA A 60 7.84 -2.30 8.26
C ALA A 60 6.59 -3.14 7.95
N ARG A 61 5.82 -2.75 6.92
CA ARG A 61 4.70 -3.56 6.41
C ARG A 61 5.17 -4.96 6.00
N GLU A 62 6.24 -5.02 5.20
CA GLU A 62 6.80 -6.30 4.72
C GLU A 62 7.24 -7.19 5.90
N ALA A 63 7.85 -6.61 6.93
CA ALA A 63 8.25 -7.30 8.15
C ALA A 63 7.04 -7.81 8.94
N PHE A 64 6.01 -6.97 9.14
CA PHE A 64 4.77 -7.38 9.80
C PHE A 64 4.12 -8.55 9.06
N GLU A 65 3.91 -8.41 7.75
CA GLU A 65 3.20 -9.39 6.95
C GLU A 65 3.92 -10.74 6.92
N ALA A 66 5.25 -10.74 6.78
CA ALA A 66 6.06 -11.96 6.86
C ALA A 66 5.99 -12.58 8.26
N ALA A 67 6.12 -11.78 9.31
CA ALA A 67 6.02 -12.24 10.69
C ALA A 67 4.63 -12.84 10.97
N SER A 68 3.57 -12.25 10.42
CA SER A 68 2.20 -12.74 10.51
C SER A 68 2.01 -14.09 9.83
N LEU A 69 2.64 -14.33 8.67
CA LEU A 69 2.64 -15.66 8.04
C LEU A 69 3.29 -16.71 8.94
N VAL A 70 4.44 -16.40 9.52
CA VAL A 70 5.15 -17.32 10.43
C VAL A 70 4.31 -17.59 11.69
N HIS A 71 3.76 -16.54 12.30
CA HIS A 71 2.92 -16.67 13.50
C HIS A 71 1.68 -17.53 13.27
N GLN A 72 1.07 -17.43 12.08
CA GLN A 72 -0.09 -18.23 11.69
C GLN A 72 0.26 -19.69 11.32
N GLY A 73 1.54 -20.07 11.38
CA GLY A 73 1.99 -21.40 10.98
C GLY A 73 1.85 -21.67 9.48
N ALA A 74 2.00 -20.62 8.65
CA ALA A 74 1.92 -20.76 7.20
C ALA A 74 2.94 -21.81 6.71
N PRO A 75 2.59 -22.66 5.73
CA PRO A 75 3.52 -23.63 5.19
C PRO A 75 4.65 -22.91 4.46
N LEU A 76 5.89 -23.23 4.84
CA LEU A 76 7.10 -22.68 4.24
C LEU A 76 7.96 -23.83 3.70
N ASP A 77 8.51 -23.64 2.50
CA ASP A 77 9.57 -24.51 1.99
C ASP A 77 10.84 -24.43 2.88
N ALA A 78 11.79 -25.34 2.70
CA ALA A 78 13.02 -25.40 3.49
C ALA A 78 13.76 -24.04 3.48
N PRO A 79 14.37 -23.63 4.61
CA PRO A 79 15.17 -22.40 4.67
C PRO A 79 16.39 -22.52 3.76
N TRP A 80 16.70 -21.43 3.05
CA TRP A 80 17.83 -21.39 2.11
C TRP A 80 19.20 -21.25 2.80
N ALA A 81 19.22 -20.85 4.07
CA ALA A 81 20.44 -20.64 4.87
C ALA A 81 20.19 -20.96 6.35
N GLY A 82 21.27 -21.19 7.12
CA GLY A 82 21.22 -21.57 8.54
C GLY A 82 20.95 -20.43 9.54
N GLY A 83 20.17 -19.42 9.17
CA GLY A 83 19.84 -18.28 10.04
C GLY A 83 18.42 -17.75 9.78
N PRO A 84 17.97 -16.73 10.54
CA PRO A 84 16.63 -16.17 10.38
C PRO A 84 16.39 -15.67 8.95
N SER A 85 15.26 -16.07 8.36
CA SER A 85 14.89 -15.57 7.04
C SER A 85 14.59 -14.07 7.08
N ARG A 86 15.05 -13.36 6.04
CA ARG A 86 14.54 -12.01 5.77
C ARG A 86 13.05 -12.07 5.41
N PRO A 87 12.26 -11.01 5.64
CA PRO A 87 10.84 -10.98 5.26
C PRO A 87 10.55 -11.46 3.83
N ARG A 88 11.32 -10.97 2.83
CA ARG A 88 11.24 -11.43 1.43
C ARG A 88 11.40 -12.94 1.24
N ALA A 89 12.29 -13.54 2.00
CA ALA A 89 12.54 -14.98 1.90
C ALA A 89 11.35 -15.78 2.47
N ILE A 90 10.66 -15.28 3.49
CA ILE A 90 9.42 -15.90 4.00
C ILE A 90 8.35 -15.94 2.91
N PHE A 91 8.10 -14.82 2.22
CA PHE A 91 7.13 -14.80 1.12
C PHE A 91 7.49 -15.74 -0.03
N ALA A 92 8.77 -15.78 -0.42
CA ALA A 92 9.23 -16.65 -1.49
C ALA A 92 9.08 -18.13 -1.13
N ARG A 93 9.42 -18.51 0.11
CA ARG A 93 9.27 -19.88 0.63
C ARG A 93 7.81 -20.28 0.79
N HIS A 94 6.95 -19.37 1.26
CA HIS A 94 5.50 -19.61 1.28
C HIS A 94 4.94 -19.81 -0.13
N SER A 95 5.31 -18.94 -1.07
CA SER A 95 4.89 -19.03 -2.47
C SER A 95 5.41 -20.30 -3.17
N ALA A 96 6.59 -20.80 -2.78
CA ALA A 96 7.10 -22.09 -3.26
C ALA A 96 6.28 -23.25 -2.71
N ALA A 97 6.00 -23.28 -1.40
CA ALA A 97 5.15 -24.29 -0.79
C ALA A 97 3.75 -24.33 -1.40
N VAL A 98 3.12 -23.17 -1.63
CA VAL A 98 1.79 -23.07 -2.26
C VAL A 98 1.82 -23.64 -3.69
N ARG A 99 2.87 -23.36 -4.47
CA ARG A 99 3.03 -23.95 -5.81
C ARG A 99 3.19 -25.47 -5.80
N GLN A 100 3.69 -26.03 -4.69
CA GLN A 100 3.81 -27.47 -4.47
C GLN A 100 2.52 -28.10 -3.89
N GLY A 101 1.43 -27.33 -3.75
CA GLY A 101 0.14 -27.81 -3.31
C GLY A 101 -0.18 -27.52 -1.83
N ALA A 102 0.67 -26.79 -1.12
CA ALA A 102 0.33 -26.32 0.23
C ALA A 102 -0.81 -25.29 0.19
N HIS A 103 -1.56 -25.19 1.29
CA HIS A 103 -2.62 -24.18 1.41
C HIS A 103 -2.01 -22.78 1.48
N LYS A 104 -2.64 -21.82 0.79
CA LYS A 104 -2.22 -20.41 0.82
C LYS A 104 -2.74 -19.76 2.10
N VAL A 105 -1.84 -19.08 2.81
CA VAL A 105 -2.16 -18.26 3.98
C VAL A 105 -1.95 -16.81 3.62
N THR A 106 -2.87 -15.94 4.03
CA THR A 106 -2.72 -14.49 3.89
C THR A 106 -2.24 -13.90 5.20
N PRO A 107 -1.40 -12.84 5.18
CA PRO A 107 -1.11 -12.07 6.38
C PRO A 107 -2.40 -11.61 7.06
N SER A 108 -2.39 -11.56 8.39
CA SER A 108 -3.53 -11.12 9.18
C SER A 108 -3.83 -9.62 8.95
N SER A 109 -5.10 -9.24 9.08
CA SER A 109 -5.51 -7.83 9.09
C SER A 109 -4.93 -7.11 10.31
N THR A 110 -4.55 -5.84 10.14
CA THR A 110 -4.05 -5.00 11.23
C THR A 110 -4.67 -3.62 11.24
N LEU A 111 -4.47 -2.90 12.35
CA LEU A 111 -4.84 -1.51 12.45
C LEU A 111 -3.98 -0.65 11.51
N ALA A 112 -2.66 -0.86 11.47
CA ALA A 112 -1.78 -0.11 10.57
C ALA A 112 -2.20 -0.26 9.11
N GLY A 113 -2.52 -1.48 8.66
CA GLY A 113 -2.97 -1.71 7.29
C GLY A 113 -4.33 -1.09 6.98
N GLN A 114 -5.23 -0.97 7.96
CA GLN A 114 -6.50 -0.25 7.80
C GLN A 114 -6.29 1.26 7.70
N LEU A 115 -5.41 1.82 8.54
CA LEU A 115 -5.03 3.23 8.52
C LEU A 115 -4.29 3.58 7.22
N GLU A 116 -3.33 2.76 6.79
CA GLU A 116 -2.59 2.98 5.54
C GLU A 116 -3.55 3.10 4.36
N ARG A 117 -4.52 2.17 4.26
CA ARG A 117 -5.55 2.22 3.22
C ARG A 117 -6.41 3.47 3.29
N SER A 118 -6.87 3.85 4.49
CA SER A 118 -7.78 4.99 4.64
C SER A 118 -7.10 6.35 4.40
N LEU A 119 -5.79 6.42 4.62
CA LEU A 119 -5.00 7.65 4.52
C LEU A 119 -4.25 7.79 3.19
N TRP A 120 -3.82 6.70 2.54
CA TRP A 120 -3.02 6.77 1.30
C TRP A 120 -3.67 6.16 0.06
N GLN A 121 -4.84 5.52 0.17
CA GLN A 121 -5.55 5.00 -0.99
C GLN A 121 -6.81 5.81 -1.27
N LEU A 122 -7.01 6.19 -2.54
CA LEU A 122 -8.30 6.68 -2.98
C LEU A 122 -9.33 5.57 -2.81
N PRO A 123 -10.56 5.88 -2.34
CA PRO A 123 -11.64 4.90 -2.33
C PRO A 123 -11.76 4.30 -3.73
N ILE A 124 -11.55 3.00 -3.86
CA ILE A 124 -11.66 2.31 -5.14
C ILE A 124 -13.11 2.48 -5.59
N ARG A 125 -13.35 3.32 -6.60
CA ARG A 125 -14.53 3.16 -7.43
C ARG A 125 -14.17 2.04 -8.38
N ALA A 126 -14.89 0.93 -8.28
CA ALA A 126 -14.86 -0.09 -9.32
C ALA A 126 -15.44 0.56 -10.59
N GLU A 127 -14.60 1.21 -11.37
CA GLU A 127 -15.01 1.86 -12.61
C GLU A 127 -15.05 0.82 -13.71
N ALA A 128 -16.12 0.87 -14.52
CA ALA A 128 -16.31 0.04 -15.70
C ALA A 128 -15.20 0.23 -16.76
N GLU A 129 -14.28 1.21 -16.60
CA GLU A 129 -13.12 1.40 -17.47
C GLU A 129 -12.10 0.26 -17.38
N ASP A 130 -11.98 -0.36 -16.19
CA ASP A 130 -11.12 -1.53 -15.94
C ASP A 130 -11.89 -2.87 -16.04
N ALA A 131 -13.10 -2.86 -16.61
CA ALA A 131 -13.87 -4.08 -16.80
C ALA A 131 -13.10 -5.06 -17.73
N PRO A 132 -12.85 -6.31 -17.29
CA PRO A 132 -12.08 -7.28 -18.06
C PRO A 132 -12.75 -7.65 -19.40
N ASP A 133 -14.07 -7.52 -19.50
CA ASP A 133 -14.87 -7.86 -20.68
C ASP A 133 -15.30 -6.63 -21.48
N ARG A 134 -14.33 -5.77 -21.81
CA ARG A 134 -14.62 -4.58 -22.61
C ARG A 134 -14.96 -4.94 -24.08
N PRO A 135 -16.07 -4.44 -24.65
CA PRO A 135 -16.41 -4.67 -26.05
C PRO A 135 -15.30 -4.19 -26.98
N LYS A 136 -15.06 -4.92 -28.07
CA LYS A 136 -14.11 -4.51 -29.12
C LYS A 136 -14.77 -3.58 -30.12
N CYS A 137 -13.96 -2.76 -30.76
CA CYS A 137 -14.40 -1.90 -31.86
C CYS A 137 -14.89 -2.75 -33.04
N THR A 138 -16.06 -2.41 -33.58
CA THR A 138 -16.65 -3.12 -34.74
C THR A 138 -16.19 -2.59 -36.10
N ALA A 139 -15.32 -1.57 -36.13
CA ALA A 139 -14.86 -0.95 -37.38
C ALA A 139 -13.66 -1.68 -37.98
N THR A 140 -13.44 -1.48 -39.28
CA THR A 140 -12.24 -1.93 -39.99
C THR A 140 -11.22 -0.80 -40.15
N VAL A 141 -9.94 -1.15 -40.09
CA VAL A 141 -8.82 -0.23 -40.27
C VAL A 141 -8.67 0.05 -41.76
N ARG A 142 -8.81 1.33 -42.17
CA ARG A 142 -8.79 1.70 -43.60
C ARG A 142 -7.52 1.32 -44.35
N SER A 143 -6.37 1.29 -43.67
CA SER A 143 -5.07 1.02 -44.30
C SER A 143 -4.81 -0.47 -44.55
N THR A 144 -5.34 -1.36 -43.71
CA THR A 144 -5.10 -2.81 -43.80
C THR A 144 -6.34 -3.59 -44.23
N GLY A 145 -7.53 -3.04 -44.04
CA GLY A 145 -8.81 -3.73 -44.24
C GLY A 145 -9.20 -4.64 -43.08
N ASP A 146 -8.32 -4.84 -42.09
CA ASP A 146 -8.56 -5.74 -40.96
C ASP A 146 -9.51 -5.14 -39.92
N ASN A 147 -10.09 -5.99 -39.08
CA ASN A 147 -10.88 -5.57 -37.92
C ASN A 147 -10.02 -4.79 -36.92
N CYS A 148 -10.56 -3.69 -36.40
CA CYS A 148 -9.91 -2.93 -35.36
C CYS A 148 -9.81 -3.76 -34.07
N VAL A 149 -8.60 -3.88 -33.53
CA VAL A 149 -8.34 -4.62 -32.28
C VAL A 149 -8.56 -3.79 -31.01
N SER A 150 -8.76 -2.48 -31.16
CA SER A 150 -8.96 -1.57 -30.03
C SER A 150 -10.31 -1.81 -29.36
N ALA A 151 -10.37 -1.52 -28.06
CA ALA A 151 -11.63 -1.55 -27.31
C ALA A 151 -12.56 -0.40 -27.72
N ALA A 152 -13.86 -0.63 -27.64
CA ALA A 152 -14.87 0.40 -27.81
C ALA A 152 -14.80 1.43 -26.68
N ILE A 153 -15.15 2.68 -26.97
CA ILE A 153 -15.13 3.76 -25.98
C ILE A 153 -16.15 3.51 -24.86
N HIS A 154 -15.80 3.86 -23.63
CA HIS A 154 -16.73 3.89 -22.51
C HIS A 154 -17.42 5.26 -22.48
N LEU A 155 -18.75 5.26 -22.43
CA LEU A 155 -19.58 6.46 -22.49
C LEU A 155 -20.14 6.86 -21.12
N GLY A 156 -19.87 6.07 -20.08
CA GLY A 156 -20.37 6.26 -18.71
C GLY A 156 -21.58 5.39 -18.39
N GLY A 157 -21.85 5.20 -17.10
CA GLY A 157 -22.99 4.40 -16.62
C GLY A 157 -22.96 2.92 -17.03
N GLY A 158 -21.79 2.37 -17.34
CA GLY A 158 -21.64 1.01 -17.88
C GLY A 158 -21.99 0.88 -19.36
N VAL A 159 -22.23 1.98 -20.06
CA VAL A 159 -22.53 2.01 -21.49
C VAL A 159 -21.24 2.12 -22.29
N PHE A 160 -21.11 1.28 -23.30
CA PHE A 160 -20.02 1.34 -24.28
C PHE A 160 -20.57 1.76 -25.64
N GLY A 161 -19.76 2.49 -26.40
CA GLY A 161 -20.00 2.71 -27.81
C GLY A 161 -19.79 1.44 -28.61
N THR A 162 -20.00 1.53 -29.92
CA THR A 162 -19.70 0.41 -30.85
C THR A 162 -18.27 0.46 -31.38
N GLN A 163 -17.63 1.62 -31.26
CA GLN A 163 -16.37 1.93 -31.91
C GLN A 163 -15.32 2.45 -30.91
N CYS A 164 -14.04 2.30 -31.24
CA CYS A 164 -12.96 2.94 -30.50
C CYS A 164 -12.92 4.45 -30.79
N TYR A 165 -12.16 5.21 -30.00
CA TYR A 165 -12.14 6.67 -30.10
C TYR A 165 -11.82 7.17 -31.51
N SER A 166 -10.93 6.48 -32.24
CA SER A 166 -10.52 6.84 -33.60
C SER A 166 -11.60 6.59 -34.66
N HIS A 167 -12.51 5.64 -34.43
CA HIS A 167 -13.58 5.29 -35.37
C HIS A 167 -14.93 5.91 -34.98
N ALA A 168 -15.14 6.17 -33.69
CA ALA A 168 -16.35 6.70 -33.11
C ALA A 168 -16.84 7.98 -33.81
N SER A 169 -18.17 8.11 -33.86
CA SER A 169 -18.85 9.31 -34.35
C SER A 169 -18.53 10.54 -33.50
N THR A 170 -18.78 11.74 -34.05
CA THR A 170 -18.57 13.00 -33.31
C THR A 170 -19.37 13.04 -32.01
N ALA A 171 -20.62 12.55 -32.03
CA ALA A 171 -21.49 12.52 -30.85
C ALA A 171 -20.94 11.59 -29.76
N GLU A 172 -20.50 10.39 -30.14
CA GLU A 172 -19.86 9.41 -29.26
C GLU A 172 -18.56 9.96 -28.65
N ARG A 173 -17.72 10.65 -29.44
CA ARG A 173 -16.50 11.30 -28.93
C ARG A 173 -16.81 12.42 -27.94
N GLU A 174 -17.86 13.18 -28.18
CA GLU A 174 -18.25 14.27 -27.27
C GLU A 174 -18.77 13.70 -25.94
N GLN A 175 -19.60 12.66 -25.98
CA GLN A 175 -20.02 11.94 -24.79
C GLN A 175 -18.84 11.36 -24.01
N TYR A 176 -17.90 10.71 -24.70
CA TYR A 176 -16.65 10.23 -24.10
C TYR A 176 -15.87 11.36 -23.41
N LYS A 177 -15.69 12.51 -24.07
CA LYS A 177 -14.96 13.66 -23.48
C LYS A 177 -15.66 14.20 -22.25
N ILE A 178 -16.99 14.36 -22.30
CA ILE A 178 -17.79 14.81 -21.16
C ILE A 178 -17.62 13.84 -19.98
N HIS A 179 -17.74 12.53 -20.25
CA HIS A 179 -17.58 11.50 -19.22
C HIS A 179 -16.17 11.50 -18.62
N HIS A 180 -15.13 11.45 -19.44
CA HIS A 180 -13.74 11.48 -18.95
C HIS A 180 -13.39 12.77 -18.23
N LYS A 181 -13.94 13.92 -18.65
CA LYS A 181 -13.78 15.19 -17.93
C LYS A 181 -14.44 15.11 -16.55
N ALA A 182 -15.64 14.54 -16.45
CA ALA A 182 -16.30 14.32 -15.18
C ALA A 182 -15.49 13.40 -14.27
N LEU A 183 -15.01 12.26 -14.77
CA LEU A 183 -14.15 11.33 -14.01
C LEU A 183 -12.84 12.00 -13.55
N ASN A 184 -12.17 12.73 -14.43
CA ASN A 184 -10.94 13.44 -14.06
C ASN A 184 -11.20 14.50 -12.98
N ASN A 185 -12.32 15.22 -13.05
CA ASN A 185 -12.72 16.18 -12.02
C ASN A 185 -13.00 15.46 -10.70
N GLU A 186 -13.77 14.36 -10.72
CA GLU A 186 -14.06 13.55 -9.53
C GLU A 186 -12.79 13.00 -8.90
N ARG A 187 -11.86 12.46 -9.71
CA ARG A 187 -10.56 11.97 -9.25
C ARG A 187 -9.71 13.08 -8.66
N SER A 188 -9.71 14.26 -9.28
CA SER A 188 -8.99 15.43 -8.75
C SER A 188 -9.56 15.89 -7.41
N HIS A 189 -10.89 15.92 -7.27
CA HIS A 189 -11.55 16.22 -5.99
C HIS A 189 -11.26 15.16 -4.92
N ALA A 190 -11.33 13.88 -5.28
CA ALA A 190 -11.00 12.79 -4.36
C ALA A 190 -9.54 12.85 -3.90
N HIS A 191 -8.62 13.20 -4.81
CA HIS A 191 -7.21 13.40 -4.48
C HIS A 191 -7.00 14.61 -3.56
N ALA A 192 -7.64 15.74 -3.84
CA ALA A 192 -7.59 16.91 -2.95
C ALA A 192 -8.11 16.56 -1.54
N ALA A 193 -9.25 15.88 -1.46
CA ALA A 193 -9.82 15.44 -0.18
C ALA A 193 -8.92 14.45 0.57
N LEU A 194 -8.19 13.58 -0.14
CA LEU A 194 -7.21 12.67 0.47
C LEU A 194 -6.04 13.45 1.09
N LEU A 195 -5.49 14.42 0.36
CA LEU A 195 -4.40 15.26 0.85
C LEU A 195 -4.83 16.10 2.07
N ASP A 196 -6.05 16.65 2.03
CA ASP A 196 -6.58 17.41 3.17
C ASP A 196 -6.73 16.52 4.41
N ARG A 197 -7.24 15.28 4.25
CA ARG A 197 -7.31 14.30 5.34
C ARG A 197 -5.93 13.96 5.91
N GLN A 198 -4.93 13.74 5.05
CA GLN A 198 -3.55 13.48 5.49
C GLN A 198 -2.99 14.66 6.29
N ARG A 199 -3.22 15.89 5.82
CA ARG A 199 -2.80 17.11 6.52
C ARG A 199 -3.47 17.24 7.89
N GLU A 200 -4.79 17.07 7.95
CA GLU A 200 -5.56 17.12 9.22
C GLU A 200 -5.06 16.07 10.21
N ALA A 201 -4.85 14.83 9.76
CA ALA A 201 -4.29 13.77 10.59
C ALA A 201 -2.87 14.12 11.07
N GLY A 202 -2.04 14.71 10.21
CA GLY A 202 -0.70 15.18 10.55
C GLY A 202 -0.70 16.25 11.64
N VAL A 203 -1.61 17.23 11.56
CA VAL A 203 -1.78 18.25 12.61
C VAL A 203 -2.15 17.59 13.94
N THR A 204 -3.12 16.69 13.95
CA THR A 204 -3.51 15.94 15.17
C THR A 204 -2.34 15.13 15.74
N VAL A 205 -1.56 14.46 14.89
CA VAL A 205 -0.36 13.71 15.32
C VAL A 205 0.66 14.63 15.99
N ILE A 206 0.96 15.79 15.40
CA ILE A 206 1.89 16.77 15.95
C ILE A 206 1.41 17.28 17.31
N GLU A 207 0.13 17.64 17.43
CA GLU A 207 -0.47 18.09 18.70
C GLU A 207 -0.31 17.03 19.79
N ILE A 208 -0.64 15.77 19.48
CA ILE A 208 -0.48 14.64 20.40
C ILE A 208 0.99 14.46 20.80
N TRP A 209 1.93 14.55 19.85
CA TRP A 209 3.36 14.41 20.13
C TRP A 209 3.87 15.50 21.07
N LEU A 210 3.43 16.76 20.87
CA LEU A 210 3.82 17.88 21.72
C LEU A 210 3.22 17.77 23.13
N GLN A 211 1.95 17.39 23.26
CA GLN A 211 1.31 17.13 24.56
C GLN A 211 2.01 15.99 25.32
N HIS A 212 2.32 14.89 24.64
CA HIS A 212 3.06 13.78 25.23
C HIS A 212 4.50 14.18 25.60
N ARG A 213 5.13 15.11 24.88
CA ARG A 213 6.46 15.61 25.21
C ARG A 213 6.48 16.38 26.53
N GLU A 214 5.45 17.19 26.80
CA GLU A 214 5.33 17.97 28.03
C GLU A 214 5.15 17.09 29.28
N THR A 215 4.49 15.95 29.09
CA THR A 215 4.20 14.98 30.16
C THR A 215 5.22 13.85 30.25
N ARG A 216 6.19 13.80 29.33
CA ARG A 216 7.25 12.80 29.32
C ARG A 216 8.14 13.00 30.54
N PRO A 217 8.23 12.04 31.47
CA PRO A 217 9.19 12.13 32.56
C PRO A 217 10.59 12.23 31.95
N GLN A 218 11.37 13.24 32.34
CA GLN A 218 12.76 13.37 31.89
C GLN A 218 13.53 12.11 32.34
N PRO A 219 14.01 11.25 31.42
CA PRO A 219 14.93 10.22 31.78
C PRO A 219 16.33 10.85 31.70
N MET A 220 16.73 11.49 32.82
CA MET A 220 18.09 11.81 33.27
C MET A 220 18.09 13.15 34.02
N GLY A 221 18.01 13.03 35.35
CA GLY A 221 18.17 14.10 36.31
C GLY A 221 18.50 13.52 37.68
N ASP A 222 19.52 12.65 37.75
CA ASP A 222 20.26 12.35 38.98
C ASP A 222 21.68 11.94 38.61
N GLY A 223 22.49 12.97 38.36
CA GLY A 223 23.92 12.89 38.10
C GLY A 223 24.59 14.19 38.53
N ALA A 224 24.17 14.74 39.67
CA ALA A 224 24.91 15.81 40.32
C ALA A 224 26.23 15.21 40.84
N SER A 225 27.31 15.40 40.09
CA SER A 225 28.67 15.24 40.61
C SER A 225 28.92 16.30 41.69
N PRO A 226 29.35 15.94 42.91
CA PRO A 226 29.82 16.92 43.87
C PRO A 226 31.23 17.37 43.48
N VAL A 227 31.46 18.69 43.49
CA VAL A 227 32.80 19.29 43.66
C VAL A 227 32.77 20.04 44.98
#